data_AF-A0A2V9Q2B1-F1
#
_entry.id   AF-A0A2V9Q2B1-F1
#
_cell.length_a   1.000
_cell.length_b   1.000
_cell.length_c   1.000
_cell.angle_alpha   90.00
_cell.angle_beta   90.00
_cell.angle_gamma   90.00
#
_symmetry.space_group_name_H-M   'P 1'
#
loop_
_entity.id
_entity.type
_entity.pdbx_description
1 polymer ?
#
loop_
_entity_poly.entity_id
_entity_poly.type
_entity_poly.pdbx_seq_one_letter_code
_entity_poly.pdbx_strand_id
1 'polypeptide(L)'
;MSNSAHDQATFLQGVGAGMRAVEAVIRELAQSNVTVLLVAEGGAGKRTVARYIHESSVRSAEPFCFAACAGVTPQDFSGMSRNGTVFLEEIGDLSSGCQAGLLDLLPDLETNGNGSRRARFICGSARN
;
A
#
# COMPACT_ATOMS: atom_id res chain seq x y z
N MET A 1 6.96 10.68 22.28
CA MET A 1 8.09 9.76 22.02
C MET A 1 7.49 8.40 21.68
N SER A 2 7.16 8.16 20.42
CA SER A 2 6.57 6.89 19.96
C SER A 2 7.68 5.97 19.47
N ASN A 3 7.80 4.84 20.14
CA ASN A 3 8.79 3.80 19.92
C ASN A 3 8.45 3.04 18.63
N SER A 4 9.07 3.39 17.50
CA SER A 4 8.92 2.72 16.19
C SER A 4 9.92 1.57 16.01
N ALA A 5 10.22 0.86 17.10
CA ALA A 5 11.10 -0.30 17.08
C ALA A 5 10.31 -1.57 16.72
N HIS A 6 10.71 -2.20 15.62
CA HIS A 6 10.46 -3.61 15.26
C HIS A 6 9.02 -4.03 14.95
N ASP A 7 8.61 -3.79 13.70
CA ASP A 7 7.89 -4.81 12.93
C ASP A 7 8.81 -5.23 11.77
N GLN A 8 9.90 -5.95 12.07
CA GLN A 8 10.70 -6.62 11.05
C GLN A 8 10.29 -8.09 10.98
N ALA A 9 9.01 -8.34 10.71
CA ALA A 9 8.62 -9.68 10.31
C ALA A 9 9.33 -10.01 8.99
N THR A 10 10.28 -10.93 9.04
CA THR A 10 10.92 -11.50 7.84
C THR A 10 9.83 -11.93 6.86
N PHE A 11 9.87 -11.43 5.63
CA PHE A 11 8.94 -11.85 4.59
C PHE A 11 9.15 -13.35 4.32
N LEU A 12 8.18 -14.17 4.70
CA LEU A 12 8.17 -15.61 4.41
C LEU A 12 7.41 -15.82 3.10
N GLN A 13 8.15 -16.07 2.03
CA GLN A 13 7.58 -16.29 0.70
C GLN A 13 6.83 -17.63 0.65
N GLY A 14 5.56 -17.59 0.25
CA GLY A 14 4.83 -18.81 -0.08
C GLY A 14 5.37 -19.43 -1.37
N VAL A 15 5.64 -20.74 -1.33
CA VAL A 15 6.28 -21.47 -2.45
C VAL A 15 5.29 -22.21 -3.36
N GLY A 16 3.99 -22.19 -3.06
CA GLY A 16 2.96 -22.85 -3.86
C GLY A 16 2.78 -22.26 -5.26
N ALA A 17 2.23 -23.04 -6.20
CA ALA A 17 2.06 -22.59 -7.59
C ALA A 17 1.24 -21.29 -7.72
N GLY A 18 0.15 -21.16 -6.93
CA GLY A 18 -0.64 -19.93 -6.88
C GLY A 18 0.16 -18.73 -6.38
N MET A 19 0.98 -18.92 -5.35
CA MET A 19 1.80 -17.83 -4.81
C MET A 19 2.93 -17.41 -5.75
N ARG A 20 3.50 -18.35 -6.52
CA ARG A 20 4.48 -18.00 -7.57
C ARG A 20 3.89 -17.10 -8.64
N ALA A 21 2.63 -17.32 -9.03
CA ALA A 21 1.94 -16.43 -9.97
C ALA A 21 1.72 -15.03 -9.37
N VAL A 22 1.28 -14.95 -8.12
CA VAL A 22 1.13 -13.68 -7.39
C VAL A 22 2.48 -12.95 -7.28
N GLU A 23 3.55 -13.67 -7.01
CA GLU A 23 4.90 -13.12 -6.89
C GLU A 23 5.41 -12.54 -8.22
N ALA A 24 5.15 -13.20 -9.35
CA ALA A 24 5.47 -12.66 -10.66
C ALA A 24 4.77 -11.32 -10.92
N VAL A 25 3.48 -11.23 -10.58
CA VAL A 25 2.70 -9.98 -10.67
C VAL A 25 3.27 -8.91 -9.73
N ILE A 26 3.63 -9.27 -8.49
CA ILE A 26 4.26 -8.34 -7.54
C ILE A 26 5.54 -7.75 -8.13
N ARG A 27 6.42 -8.57 -8.71
CA ARG A 27 7.68 -8.08 -9.29
C ARG A 27 7.44 -7.08 -10.42
N GLU A 28 6.44 -7.31 -11.26
CA GLU A 28 6.04 -6.39 -12.33
C GLU A 28 5.49 -5.07 -11.75
N LEU A 29 4.51 -5.16 -10.84
CA LEU A 29 3.90 -3.99 -10.20
C LEU A 29 4.90 -3.18 -9.38
N ALA A 30 5.93 -3.80 -8.80
CA ALA A 30 6.94 -3.11 -8.01
C ALA A 30 7.73 -2.09 -8.85
N GLN A 31 7.89 -2.31 -10.16
CA GLN A 31 8.62 -1.40 -11.05
C GLN A 31 7.80 -0.19 -11.53
N SER A 32 6.51 -0.12 -11.16
CA SER A 32 5.63 0.99 -11.57
C SER A 32 5.09 1.76 -10.37
N ASN A 33 4.48 2.91 -10.66
CA ASN A 33 3.85 3.78 -9.66
C ASN A 33 2.36 3.51 -9.47
N VAL A 34 1.82 2.45 -10.08
CA VAL A 34 0.40 2.12 -10.02
C VAL A 34 -0.03 1.79 -8.59
N THR A 35 -1.27 2.16 -8.28
CA THR A 35 -1.96 1.76 -7.06
C THR A 35 -2.25 0.26 -7.12
N VAL A 36 -2.04 -0.44 -6.00
CA VAL A 36 -2.26 -1.90 -5.91
C VAL A 36 -3.37 -2.20 -4.91
N LEU A 37 -4.30 -3.09 -5.26
CA LEU A 37 -5.30 -3.62 -4.34
C LEU A 37 -5.00 -5.09 -4.02
N LEU A 38 -4.73 -5.38 -2.75
CA LEU A 38 -4.52 -6.71 -2.20
C LEU A 38 -5.83 -7.23 -1.62
N VAL A 39 -6.36 -8.29 -2.24
CA VAL A 39 -7.62 -8.90 -1.86
C VAL A 39 -7.36 -10.30 -1.35
N ALA A 40 -7.57 -10.53 -0.06
CA ALA A 40 -7.37 -11.83 0.59
C ALA A 40 -8.08 -11.87 1.94
N GLU A 41 -8.35 -13.07 2.46
CA GLU A 41 -8.94 -13.26 3.79
C GLU A 41 -8.15 -12.56 4.91
N GLY A 42 -8.81 -12.32 6.05
CA GLY A 42 -8.15 -11.83 7.25
C GLY A 42 -7.00 -12.76 7.66
N GLY A 43 -5.82 -12.19 7.96
CA GLY A 43 -4.66 -12.98 8.36
C GLY A 43 -3.84 -13.61 7.21
N ALA A 44 -4.23 -13.46 5.95
CA ALA A 44 -3.50 -14.00 4.79
C ALA A 44 -2.16 -13.29 4.45
N GLY A 45 -1.65 -12.43 5.33
CA GLY A 45 -0.34 -11.77 5.16
C GLY A 45 -0.34 -10.54 4.24
N LYS A 46 -1.49 -9.88 4.01
CA LYS A 46 -1.60 -8.68 3.15
C LYS A 46 -0.58 -7.59 3.49
N ARG A 47 -0.36 -7.32 4.78
CA ARG A 47 0.60 -6.33 5.27
C ARG A 47 2.05 -6.68 4.88
N THR A 48 2.42 -7.95 5.04
CA THR A 48 3.73 -8.49 4.67
C THR A 48 3.94 -8.41 3.16
N VAL A 49 2.91 -8.73 2.36
CA VAL A 49 2.94 -8.59 0.90
C VAL A 49 3.05 -7.12 0.47
N ALA A 50 2.30 -6.20 1.08
CA ALA A 50 2.38 -4.78 0.79
C ALA A 50 3.79 -4.21 1.03
N ARG A 51 4.41 -4.62 2.13
CA ARG A 51 5.79 -4.27 2.44
C ARG A 51 6.76 -4.84 1.41
N TYR A 52 6.61 -6.11 1.04
CA TYR A 52 7.45 -6.73 0.01
C TYR A 52 7.34 -6.03 -1.35
N ILE A 53 6.14 -5.57 -1.74
CA ILE A 53 5.95 -4.74 -2.95
C ILE A 53 6.76 -3.44 -2.83
N HIS A 54 6.71 -2.75 -1.68
CA HIS A 54 7.46 -1.52 -1.46
C HIS A 54 8.98 -1.75 -1.48
N GLU A 55 9.47 -2.75 -0.76
CA GLU A 55 10.90 -3.12 -0.70
C GLU A 55 11.45 -3.55 -2.06
N SER A 56 10.60 -4.13 -2.92
CA SER A 56 10.96 -4.52 -4.29
C SER A 56 10.84 -3.38 -5.31
N SER A 57 10.36 -2.20 -4.91
CA SER A 57 10.05 -1.11 -5.82
C SER A 57 11.17 -0.08 -5.97
N VAL A 58 11.04 0.80 -6.97
CA VAL A 58 11.89 1.99 -7.14
C VAL A 58 11.83 2.98 -5.95
N ARG A 59 10.86 2.80 -5.04
CA ARG A 59 10.66 3.61 -3.83
C ARG A 59 11.15 2.91 -2.56
N SER A 60 11.94 1.82 -2.64
CA SER A 60 12.39 1.05 -1.48
C SER A 60 13.24 1.82 -0.47
N ALA A 61 13.88 2.91 -0.89
CA ALA A 61 14.63 3.82 -0.02
C ALA A 61 13.76 4.93 0.60
N GLU A 62 12.50 5.04 0.19
CA GLU A 62 11.55 6.05 0.67
C GLU A 62 10.71 5.47 1.83
N PRO A 63 9.96 6.30 2.58
CA PRO A 63 9.15 5.80 3.69
C PRO A 63 8.06 4.79 3.28
N PHE A 64 7.84 3.78 4.12
CA PHE A 64 6.66 2.92 4.09
C PHE A 64 5.77 3.22 5.30
N CYS A 65 4.59 3.75 5.05
CA CYS A 65 3.62 4.11 6.10
C CYS A 65 2.46 3.11 6.10
N PHE A 66 1.99 2.79 7.31
CA PHE A 66 0.84 1.92 7.53
C PHE A 66 -0.32 2.74 8.11
N ALA A 67 -1.55 2.50 7.64
CA ALA A 67 -2.75 3.10 8.21
C ALA A 67 -3.94 2.13 8.18
N ALA A 68 -4.56 1.90 9.35
CA ALA A 68 -5.81 1.15 9.44
C ALA A 68 -6.99 2.08 9.10
N CYS A 69 -7.76 1.74 8.06
CA CYS A 69 -8.78 2.64 7.50
C CYS A 69 -9.90 2.99 8.50
N ALA A 70 -10.23 2.11 9.44
CA ALA A 70 -11.21 2.38 10.49
C ALA A 70 -10.81 3.54 11.43
N GLY A 71 -9.52 3.90 11.50
CA GLY A 71 -8.98 4.91 12.41
C GLY A 71 -8.50 6.20 11.74
N VAL A 72 -8.54 6.30 10.40
CA VAL A 72 -8.03 7.48 9.68
C VAL A 72 -9.09 8.55 9.53
N THR A 73 -8.68 9.80 9.71
CA THR A 73 -9.50 10.99 9.51
C THR A 73 -9.14 11.70 8.20
N PRO A 74 -10.01 12.57 7.67
CA PRO A 74 -9.67 13.37 6.47
C PRO A 74 -8.41 14.22 6.63
N GLN A 75 -8.09 14.65 7.85
CA GLN A 75 -6.88 15.43 8.15
C GLN A 75 -5.60 14.59 7.99
N ASP A 76 -5.66 13.29 8.30
CA ASP A 76 -4.53 12.38 8.13
C ASP A 76 -4.16 12.22 6.64
N PHE A 77 -5.15 12.17 5.74
CA PHE A 77 -4.93 12.03 4.29
C PHE A 77 -4.13 13.19 3.69
N SER A 78 -4.34 14.42 4.17
CA SER A 78 -3.54 15.58 3.75
C SER A 78 -2.04 15.34 4.03
N GLY A 79 -1.72 14.71 5.16
CA GLY A 79 -0.35 14.33 5.53
C GLY A 79 0.21 13.12 4.78
N MET A 80 -0.64 12.24 4.26
CA MET A 80 -0.26 11.03 3.51
C MET A 80 0.23 11.31 2.08
N SER A 81 0.13 12.54 1.59
CA SER A 81 0.57 12.96 0.25
C SER A 81 2.11 13.01 0.06
N ARG A 82 2.89 12.58 1.07
CA ARG A 82 4.37 12.61 1.04
C ARG A 82 4.96 11.53 0.13
N ASN A 83 6.25 11.66 -0.20
CA ASN A 83 7.01 10.62 -0.90
C ASN A 83 6.95 9.26 -0.19
N GLY A 84 7.09 8.18 -0.98
CA GLY A 84 7.13 6.81 -0.47
C GLY A 84 5.90 5.99 -0.82
N THR A 85 5.54 5.05 0.05
CA THR A 85 4.39 4.15 -0.11
C THR A 85 3.54 4.15 1.16
N VAL A 86 2.22 4.26 1.00
CA VAL A 86 1.22 4.14 2.07
C VAL A 86 0.42 2.86 1.86
N PHE A 87 0.38 2.01 2.89
CA PHE A 87 -0.52 0.87 2.94
C PHE A 87 -1.79 1.22 3.74
N LEU A 88 -2.94 1.11 3.08
CA LEU A 88 -4.28 1.30 3.64
C LEU A 88 -4.88 -0.08 3.96
N GLU A 89 -5.00 -0.41 5.24
CA GLU A 89 -5.57 -1.69 5.68
C GLU A 89 -7.09 -1.61 5.79
N GLU A 90 -7.77 -2.53 5.11
CA GLU A 90 -9.24 -2.61 5.01
C GLU A 90 -9.88 -1.34 4.43
N ILE A 91 -9.60 -1.07 3.15
CA ILE A 91 -10.10 0.11 2.41
C ILE A 91 -11.63 0.30 2.49
N GLY A 92 -12.38 -0.78 2.73
CA GLY A 92 -13.83 -0.73 2.91
C GLY A 92 -14.28 0.05 4.16
N ASP A 93 -13.39 0.22 5.15
CA ASP A 93 -13.69 0.93 6.39
C ASP A 93 -13.49 2.45 6.29
N LEU A 94 -13.05 2.97 5.13
CA LEU A 94 -12.88 4.40 4.94
C LEU A 94 -14.21 5.16 4.98
N SER A 95 -14.25 6.24 5.76
CA SER A 95 -15.35 7.22 5.67
C SER A 95 -15.45 7.86 4.28
N SER A 96 -16.62 8.37 3.92
CA SER A 96 -16.84 9.05 2.63
C SER A 96 -15.91 10.25 2.42
N GLY A 97 -15.62 11.03 3.47
CA GLY A 97 -14.68 12.14 3.40
C GLY A 97 -13.24 11.67 3.11
N CYS A 98 -12.84 10.55 3.72
CA CYS A 98 -11.55 9.92 3.46
C CYS A 98 -11.48 9.30 2.05
N GLN A 99 -12.58 8.73 1.54
CA GLN A 99 -12.66 8.22 0.17
C GLN A 99 -12.48 9.34 -0.85
N ALA A 100 -13.14 10.49 -0.65
CA ALA A 100 -12.96 11.67 -1.49
C ALA A 100 -11.51 12.16 -1.46
N GLY A 101 -10.91 12.28 -0.26
CA GLY A 101 -9.50 12.65 -0.13
C GLY A 101 -8.54 11.67 -0.80
N LEU A 102 -8.83 10.36 -0.76
CA LEU A 102 -8.05 9.36 -1.48
C LEU A 102 -8.14 9.55 -3.00
N LEU A 103 -9.34 9.81 -3.54
CA LEU A 103 -9.54 10.06 -4.97
C LEU A 103 -8.68 11.23 -5.47
N ASP A 104 -8.58 12.32 -4.70
CA ASP A 104 -7.75 13.48 -5.04
C ASP A 104 -6.23 13.19 -5.05
N LEU A 105 -5.82 12.11 -4.36
CA LEU A 105 -4.42 11.69 -4.22
C LEU A 105 -4.02 10.58 -5.18
N LEU A 106 -4.98 9.87 -5.78
CA LEU A 106 -4.69 8.84 -6.76
C LEU A 106 -3.98 9.45 -7.98
N PRO A 107 -3.08 8.71 -8.63
CA PRO A 107 -2.45 9.17 -9.86
C PRO A 107 -3.49 9.33 -10.96
N ASP A 108 -3.39 10.41 -11.75
CA ASP A 108 -4.17 10.53 -12.98
C ASP A 108 -3.81 9.38 -13.91
N LEU A 109 -4.82 8.70 -14.46
CA LEU A 109 -4.62 7.56 -15.36
C LEU A 109 -3.84 7.92 -16.64
N GLU A 110 -3.70 9.20 -16.94
CA GLU A 110 -3.03 9.72 -18.15
C GLU A 110 -1.57 10.13 -17.93
N THR A 111 -1.14 10.38 -16.68
CA THR A 111 0.22 10.87 -16.41
C THR A 111 1.12 9.74 -15.95
N ASN A 112 1.71 9.03 -16.91
CA ASN A 112 2.67 7.96 -16.63
C ASN A 112 4.06 8.47 -16.20
N GLY A 113 4.19 9.75 -15.84
CA GLY A 113 5.46 10.29 -15.38
C GLY A 113 5.46 11.80 -15.18
N ASN A 114 6.12 12.20 -14.09
CA ASN A 114 6.69 13.52 -13.84
C ASN A 114 5.77 14.65 -13.34
N GLY A 115 4.97 14.40 -12.29
CA GLY A 115 4.26 15.47 -11.58
C GLY A 115 4.27 15.24 -10.07
N SER A 116 5.23 15.87 -9.35
CA SER A 116 5.43 15.82 -7.89
C SER A 116 5.55 14.42 -7.26
N ARG A 117 6.53 14.21 -6.37
CA ARG A 117 6.71 12.92 -5.66
C ARG A 117 5.56 12.65 -4.66
N ARG A 118 4.38 12.29 -5.18
CA ARG A 118 3.23 11.80 -4.39
C ARG A 118 3.48 10.38 -3.88
N ALA A 119 2.81 10.05 -2.78
CA ALA A 119 2.79 8.69 -2.25
C ALA A 119 2.27 7.69 -3.28
N ARG A 120 2.83 6.48 -3.25
CA ARG A 120 2.20 5.30 -3.82
C ARG A 120 1.17 4.75 -2.83
N PHE A 121 0.01 4.30 -3.30
CA PHE A 121 -0.94 3.58 -2.45
C PHE A 121 -0.93 2.08 -2.72
N ILE A 122 -0.94 1.29 -1.65
CA ILE A 122 -1.29 -0.13 -1.65
C ILE A 122 -2.48 -0.28 -0.72
N CYS A 123 -3.55 -0.89 -1.17
CA CYS A 123 -4.80 -0.99 -0.41
C CYS A 123 -5.07 -2.46 -0.10
N GLY A 124 -5.48 -2.77 1.12
CA GLY A 124 -5.91 -4.11 1.54
C GLY A 124 -7.43 -4.19 1.65
N SER A 125 -8.00 -5.33 1.29
CA SER A 125 -9.42 -5.64 1.52
C SER A 125 -9.59 -7.12 1.84
N ALA A 126 -10.40 -7.43 2.85
CA ALA A 126 -10.84 -8.78 3.16
C ALA A 126 -11.91 -9.25 2.16
N ARG A 127 -11.77 -10.50 1.67
CA ARG A 127 -12.91 -11.21 1.07
C ARG A 127 -13.74 -11.76 2.23
N ASN A 128 -14.94 -11.21 2.41
CA ASN A 128 -15.98 -11.81 3.26
C ASN A 128 -16.81 -12.79 2.44
#